data_AF-A0A817Z964-F1
#
_entry.id   AF-A0A817Z964-F1
#
_cell.length_a   1.000
_cell.length_b   1.000
_cell.length_c   1.000
_cell.angle_alpha   90.00
_cell.angle_beta   90.00
_cell.angle_gamma   90.00
#
_symmetry.space_group_name_H-M   'P 1'
#
loop_
_entity.id
_entity.type
_entity.pdbx_description
1 polymer ?
#
loop_
_entity_poly.entity_id
_entity_poly.type
_entity_poly.pdbx_seq_one_letter_code
_entity_poly.pdbx_strand_id
1 'polypeptide(L)'
;MRKDWIRTEEEIKSRQLIKLAKEQKKTNNLPNDQQSLVTLPLILRKKKRLMIRSTSQELFVTNPVHKISFFGVNHILHDDNRTLLNNINNAYQLVVDKSDYSYINKYTSSTTLSQFMKDESIMHESLIYFFKSIPEFQQLDVHDQVVLIKSNFINIIHLHHIIIRNFQDRSDIGNPMSKWVNEDFHYQMSRTHRYFYRFMNYPLLLKLTLIVFIFSINLSASWDMDQFSEYKNRRILFEFQNFYTNILWRYLNYLFDEKEAIKSMEIIVMQILRYQLLMVTMKNSVGQSPDRFQFHSLMQSIFGLI
;
A
#
# COMPACT_ATOMS: atom_id res chain seq x y z
N MET A 1 46.15 -20.34 17.47
CA MET A 1 46.10 -19.47 16.27
C MET A 1 45.62 -18.09 16.67
N ARG A 2 46.50 -17.07 16.62
CA ARG A 2 46.11 -15.67 16.81
C ARG A 2 45.29 -15.26 15.58
N LYS A 3 44.04 -14.84 15.79
CA LYS A 3 43.22 -14.28 14.72
C LYS A 3 43.71 -12.86 14.48
N ASP A 4 44.38 -12.64 13.36
CA ASP A 4 44.72 -11.31 12.91
C ASP A 4 43.46 -10.61 12.42
N TRP A 5 43.07 -9.57 13.15
CA TRP A 5 41.89 -8.78 12.85
C TRP A 5 42.23 -7.78 11.75
N ILE A 6 41.89 -8.12 10.52
CA ILE A 6 41.93 -7.16 9.41
C ILE A 6 40.84 -6.12 9.66
N ARG A 7 41.25 -4.88 9.93
CA ARG A 7 40.33 -3.74 10.06
C ARG A 7 40.01 -3.20 8.67
N THR A 8 38.75 -2.82 8.45
CA THR A 8 38.35 -2.16 7.21
C THR A 8 38.90 -0.73 7.18
N GLU A 9 39.19 -0.20 5.99
CA GLU A 9 39.68 1.18 5.81
C GLU A 9 38.71 2.22 6.39
N GLU A 10 37.40 1.96 6.35
CA GLU A 10 36.38 2.81 6.97
C GLU A 10 36.52 2.89 8.49
N GLU A 11 36.87 1.78 9.16
CA GLU A 11 37.07 1.77 10.61
C GLU A 11 38.33 2.56 11.01
N ILE A 12 39.36 2.54 10.16
CA ILE A 12 40.58 3.34 10.33
C ILE A 12 40.25 4.84 10.20
N LYS A 13 39.52 5.24 9.14
CA LYS A 13 39.10 6.63 8.92
C LYS A 13 38.20 7.17 10.02
N SER A 14 37.24 6.37 10.49
CA SER A 14 36.35 6.77 11.59
C SER A 14 37.11 7.06 12.89
N ARG A 15 38.12 6.23 13.22
CA ARG A 15 38.95 6.46 14.41
C ARG A 15 39.85 7.68 14.27
N GLN A 16 40.36 7.96 13.07
CA GLN A 16 41.14 9.18 12.81
C GLN A 16 40.29 10.45 13.03
N LEU A 17 39.05 10.47 12.55
CA LEU A 17 38.13 11.59 12.76
C LEU A 17 37.79 11.80 14.24
N ILE A 18 37.57 10.71 14.99
CA ILE A 18 37.34 10.80 16.45
C ILE A 18 38.58 11.34 17.17
N LYS A 19 39.78 10.97 16.74
CA LYS A 19 41.03 11.46 17.33
C LYS A 19 41.21 12.96 17.07
N LEU A 20 40.99 13.40 15.82
CA LEU A 20 41.04 14.83 15.44
C LEU A 20 40.02 15.67 16.21
N ALA A 21 38.78 15.19 16.35
CA ALA A 21 37.74 15.91 17.11
C ALA A 21 38.09 16.03 18.60
N LYS A 22 38.77 15.04 19.18
CA LYS A 22 39.25 15.08 20.57
C LYS A 22 40.44 16.03 20.74
N GLU A 23 41.32 16.11 19.75
CA GLU A 23 42.47 17.02 19.74
C GLU A 23 42.00 18.48 19.60
N GLN A 24 41.05 18.76 18.70
CA GLN A 24 40.44 20.08 18.56
C GLN A 24 39.72 20.56 19.84
N LYS A 25 39.08 19.65 20.58
CA LYS A 25 38.48 19.96 21.89
C LYS A 25 39.50 20.27 22.98
N LYS A 26 40.72 19.76 22.88
CA LYS A 26 41.79 20.05 23.85
C LYS A 26 42.48 21.38 23.57
N THR A 27 42.53 21.82 22.31
CA THR A 27 43.17 23.08 21.93
C THR A 27 42.28 24.31 22.12
N ASN A 28 40.95 24.15 22.14
CA ASN A 28 40.00 25.24 22.36
C ASN A 28 39.61 25.37 23.84
N ASN A 29 40.54 25.84 24.68
CA ASN A 29 40.19 26.47 25.96
C ASN A 29 39.86 27.94 25.70
N LEU A 30 38.63 28.23 25.26
CA LEU A 30 38.11 29.59 25.12
C LEU A 30 37.15 29.92 26.29
N PRO A 31 37.10 31.17 26.77
CA PRO A 31 36.24 31.59 27.88
C PRO A 31 34.75 31.47 27.53
N ASN A 32 33.94 31.25 28.56
CA ASN A 32 32.60 30.66 28.52
C ASN A 32 31.47 31.46 27.82
N ASP A 33 31.72 32.59 27.15
CA ASP A 33 30.63 33.50 26.74
C ASP A 33 30.31 33.55 25.24
N GLN A 34 30.82 32.62 24.42
CA GLN A 34 30.39 32.48 23.01
C GLN A 34 30.27 31.03 22.53
N GLN A 35 29.46 30.20 23.21
CA GLN A 35 29.02 28.91 22.66
C GLN A 35 27.69 29.04 21.93
N SER A 36 27.75 29.52 20.69
CA SER A 36 26.65 29.46 19.73
C SER A 36 27.07 28.55 18.57
N LEU A 37 26.26 27.53 18.29
CA LEU A 37 26.29 26.64 17.13
C LEU A 37 27.52 25.70 17.04
N VAL A 38 27.36 24.48 17.58
CA VAL A 38 27.71 23.16 16.97
C VAL A 38 27.71 22.12 18.10
N THR A 39 26.57 21.48 18.35
CA THR A 39 26.50 20.19 19.05
C THR A 39 25.36 19.36 18.47
N LEU A 40 25.60 18.70 17.33
CA LEU A 40 24.78 17.56 16.94
C LEU A 40 25.39 16.28 17.57
N PRO A 41 24.61 15.47 18.30
CA PRO A 41 25.10 14.21 18.83
C PRO A 41 25.32 13.24 17.66
N LEU A 42 26.57 12.78 17.50
CA LEU A 42 26.88 11.61 16.67
C LEU A 42 26.23 10.37 17.29
N ILE A 43 25.02 10.03 16.85
CA ILE A 43 24.36 8.77 17.17
C ILE A 43 25.10 7.66 16.41
N LEU A 44 26.09 7.04 17.08
CA LEU A 44 26.72 5.81 16.63
C LEU A 44 25.71 4.66 16.76
N ARG A 45 24.99 4.34 15.67
CA ARG A 45 24.26 3.07 15.56
C ARG A 45 25.28 1.91 15.62
N LYS A 46 25.33 1.21 16.76
CA LYS A 46 26.04 -0.07 16.88
C LYS A 46 25.42 -1.07 15.89
N LYS A 47 26.09 -1.33 14.75
CA LYS A 47 25.76 -2.47 13.89
C LYS A 47 26.03 -3.75 14.68
N LYS A 48 24.95 -4.40 15.15
CA LYS A 48 25.00 -5.74 15.75
C LYS A 48 25.45 -6.70 14.64
N ARG A 49 26.65 -7.26 14.76
CA ARG A 49 27.19 -8.23 13.80
C ARG A 49 26.35 -9.50 13.87
N LEU A 50 25.66 -9.85 12.80
CA LEU A 50 24.99 -11.13 12.66
C LEU A 50 26.06 -12.21 12.43
N MET A 51 26.17 -13.14 13.38
CA MET A 51 26.85 -14.40 13.15
C MET A 51 25.98 -15.23 12.20
N ILE A 52 26.46 -15.45 10.98
CA ILE A 52 25.88 -16.43 10.07
C ILE A 52 26.30 -17.80 10.61
N ARG A 53 25.38 -18.51 11.27
CA ARG A 53 25.49 -19.96 11.44
C ARG A 53 25.03 -20.59 10.13
N SER A 54 25.91 -21.39 9.52
CA SER A 54 25.52 -22.27 8.42
C SER A 54 24.63 -23.38 8.99
N THR A 55 23.35 -23.33 8.68
CA THR A 55 22.46 -24.47 8.85
C THR A 55 21.80 -24.73 7.51
N SER A 56 22.19 -25.85 6.95
CA SER A 56 21.71 -26.44 5.71
C SER A 56 20.21 -26.71 5.80
N GLN A 57 19.53 -26.62 4.65
CA GLN A 57 18.14 -27.04 4.39
C GLN A 57 17.03 -26.09 4.86
N GLU A 58 16.66 -25.16 3.98
CA GLU A 58 15.29 -24.98 3.50
C GLU A 58 15.29 -24.05 2.28
N LEU A 59 15.06 -24.63 1.10
CA LEU A 59 14.94 -23.95 -0.18
C LEU A 59 13.55 -23.29 -0.26
N PHE A 60 13.39 -22.14 0.40
CA PHE A 60 12.37 -21.17 0.01
C PHE A 60 13.05 -20.07 -0.77
N VAL A 61 12.66 -19.93 -2.04
CA VAL A 61 13.06 -18.85 -2.93
C VAL A 61 12.51 -17.54 -2.36
N THR A 62 13.25 -16.94 -1.42
CA THR A 62 13.06 -15.54 -1.06
C THR A 62 13.67 -14.71 -2.17
N ASN A 63 12.88 -14.43 -3.21
CA ASN A 63 13.17 -13.31 -4.08
C ASN A 63 13.24 -12.07 -3.17
N PRO A 64 14.35 -11.32 -3.13
CA PRO A 64 14.46 -10.17 -2.26
C PRO A 64 13.54 -9.08 -2.81
N VAL A 65 12.31 -9.02 -2.30
CA VAL A 65 11.47 -7.82 -2.44
C VAL A 65 12.33 -6.67 -1.97
N HIS A 66 12.73 -5.81 -2.92
CA HIS A 66 13.75 -4.78 -2.74
C HIS A 66 13.56 -4.04 -1.42
N LYS A 67 14.51 -4.20 -0.49
CA LYS A 67 14.55 -3.40 0.74
C LYS A 67 14.71 -1.93 0.33
N ILE A 68 13.79 -1.09 0.79
CA ILE A 68 13.83 0.35 0.58
C ILE A 68 15.13 0.89 1.20
N SER A 69 15.97 1.52 0.38
CA SER A 69 17.10 2.31 0.88
C SER A 69 16.57 3.63 1.42
N PHE A 70 16.62 3.81 2.75
CA PHE A 70 16.29 5.08 3.38
C PHE A 70 17.48 6.04 3.29
N PHE A 71 17.53 6.81 2.21
CA PHE A 71 18.30 8.05 2.18
C PHE A 71 17.29 9.18 2.31
N GLY A 72 16.88 9.48 3.55
CA GLY A 72 15.99 10.58 3.84
C GLY A 72 16.68 11.89 3.47
N VAL A 73 16.35 12.42 2.29
CA VAL A 73 16.58 13.83 1.96
C VAL A 73 15.51 14.61 2.72
N ASN A 74 15.90 15.72 3.35
CA ASN A 74 15.01 16.57 4.16
C ASN A 74 13.96 17.28 3.29
N HIS A 75 13.03 16.54 2.68
CA HIS A 75 11.89 17.12 2.00
C HIS A 75 10.85 17.50 3.06
N ILE A 76 10.52 18.79 3.14
CA ILE A 76 9.49 19.28 4.05
C ILE A 76 8.15 19.18 3.33
N LEU A 77 7.28 18.31 3.82
CA LEU A 77 5.89 18.30 3.37
C LEU A 77 5.16 19.51 3.96
N HIS A 78 4.52 20.33 3.11
CA HIS A 78 3.72 21.50 3.51
C HIS A 78 2.64 21.13 4.55
N ASP A 79 2.34 22.03 5.48
CA ASP A 79 1.43 21.76 6.61
C ASP A 79 0.01 21.41 6.17
N ASP A 80 -0.48 22.03 5.10
CA ASP A 80 -1.79 21.68 4.52
C ASP A 80 -1.84 20.22 4.04
N ASN A 81 -0.77 19.75 3.38
CA ASN A 81 -0.68 18.37 2.91
C ASN A 81 -0.60 17.40 4.10
N ARG A 82 0.12 17.76 5.18
CA ARG A 82 0.18 16.94 6.41
C ARG A 82 -1.20 16.82 7.06
N THR A 83 -1.92 17.94 7.15
CA THR A 83 -3.27 17.98 7.70
C THR A 83 -4.23 17.12 6.88
N LEU A 84 -4.20 17.26 5.55
CA LEU A 84 -4.99 16.41 4.66
C LEU A 84 -4.68 14.92 4.83
N LEU A 85 -3.40 14.55 4.85
CA LEU A 85 -2.95 13.17 5.04
C LEU A 85 -3.39 12.59 6.39
N ASN A 86 -3.33 13.39 7.46
CA ASN A 86 -3.84 13.00 8.77
C ASN A 86 -5.36 12.79 8.75
N ASN A 87 -6.09 13.68 8.09
CA ASN A 87 -7.55 13.56 7.94
C ASN A 87 -7.93 12.29 7.19
N ILE A 88 -7.25 11.98 6.07
CA ILE A 88 -7.44 10.74 5.31
C ILE A 88 -7.17 9.51 6.20
N ASN A 89 -6.06 9.54 6.95
CA ASN A 89 -5.72 8.44 7.84
C ASN A 89 -6.79 8.22 8.91
N ASN A 90 -7.22 9.29 9.58
CA ASN A 90 -8.22 9.26 10.64
C ASN A 90 -9.57 8.81 10.12
N ALA A 91 -10.01 9.34 8.97
CA ALA A 91 -11.26 8.97 8.34
C ALA A 91 -11.29 7.48 7.98
N TYR A 92 -10.18 6.95 7.44
CA TYR A 92 -10.05 5.52 7.19
C TYR A 92 -10.13 4.69 8.48
N GLN A 93 -9.39 5.07 9.54
CA GLN A 93 -9.41 4.31 10.80
C GLN A 93 -10.79 4.29 11.44
N LEU A 94 -11.50 5.41 11.44
CA LEU A 94 -12.86 5.49 11.98
C LEU A 94 -13.83 4.51 11.32
N VAL A 95 -13.62 4.21 10.05
CA VAL A 95 -14.45 3.24 9.32
C VAL A 95 -14.03 1.82 9.64
N VAL A 96 -12.72 1.54 9.65
CA VAL A 96 -12.19 0.22 10.00
C VAL A 96 -12.60 -0.19 11.41
N ASP A 97 -12.53 0.71 12.38
CA ASP A 97 -12.88 0.45 13.78
C ASP A 97 -14.38 0.14 13.97
N LYS A 98 -15.23 0.54 13.01
CA LYS A 98 -16.68 0.29 13.04
C LYS A 98 -17.10 -0.99 12.32
N SER A 99 -16.21 -1.60 11.55
CA SER A 99 -16.50 -2.78 10.74
C SER A 99 -16.00 -4.06 11.41
N ASP A 100 -16.83 -5.11 11.41
CA ASP A 100 -16.43 -6.43 11.91
C ASP A 100 -15.72 -7.23 10.82
N TYR A 101 -14.39 -7.31 10.92
CA TYR A 101 -13.54 -8.08 10.02
C TYR A 101 -13.18 -9.49 10.55
N SER A 102 -13.88 -9.98 11.57
CA SER A 102 -13.55 -11.27 12.22
C SER A 102 -13.67 -12.48 11.29
N TYR A 103 -14.42 -12.36 10.19
CA TYR A 103 -14.63 -13.41 9.19
C TYR A 103 -13.38 -13.69 8.33
N ILE A 104 -12.49 -12.71 8.14
CA ILE A 104 -11.32 -12.84 7.25
C ILE A 104 -10.45 -14.05 7.63
N ASN A 105 -10.38 -14.36 8.91
CA ASN A 105 -9.55 -15.44 9.46
C ASN A 105 -10.29 -16.78 9.55
N LYS A 106 -11.52 -16.88 9.04
CA LYS A 106 -12.40 -18.06 9.19
C LYS A 106 -12.59 -18.83 7.88
N TYR A 107 -11.89 -18.45 6.81
CA TYR A 107 -12.01 -19.17 5.55
C TYR A 107 -11.38 -20.56 5.63
N THR A 108 -12.13 -21.56 5.18
CA THR A 108 -11.76 -22.97 5.20
C THR A 108 -11.99 -23.58 3.83
N SER A 109 -11.46 -24.78 3.58
CA SER A 109 -11.65 -25.49 2.30
C SER A 109 -13.12 -25.80 1.96
N SER A 110 -14.03 -25.68 2.93
CA SER A 110 -15.49 -25.82 2.80
C SER A 110 -16.24 -24.51 2.61
N THR A 111 -15.57 -23.35 2.66
CA THR A 111 -16.22 -22.06 2.38
C THR A 111 -16.78 -22.06 0.95
N THR A 112 -18.05 -21.68 0.80
CA THR A 112 -18.71 -21.54 -0.49
C THR A 112 -18.45 -20.16 -1.09
N LEU A 113 -18.57 -20.04 -2.42
CA LEU A 113 -18.43 -18.76 -3.10
C LEU A 113 -19.49 -17.75 -2.62
N SER A 114 -20.72 -18.20 -2.37
CA SER A 114 -21.80 -17.35 -1.84
C SER A 114 -21.47 -16.81 -0.44
N GLN A 115 -20.95 -17.65 0.47
CA GLN A 115 -20.51 -17.21 1.79
C GLN A 115 -19.37 -16.18 1.68
N PHE A 116 -18.39 -16.44 0.82
CA PHE A 116 -17.32 -15.49 0.55
C PHE A 116 -17.85 -14.15 0.02
N MET A 117 -18.78 -14.15 -0.93
CA MET A 117 -19.37 -12.93 -1.46
C MET A 117 -20.16 -12.15 -0.40
N LYS A 118 -20.87 -12.84 0.50
CA LYS A 118 -21.54 -12.20 1.64
C LYS A 118 -20.53 -11.55 2.58
N ASP A 119 -19.44 -12.23 2.89
CA ASP A 119 -18.39 -11.70 3.76
C ASP A 119 -17.64 -10.54 3.09
N GLU A 120 -17.41 -10.61 1.78
CA GLU A 120 -16.82 -9.53 1.01
C GLU A 120 -17.70 -8.28 0.95
N SER A 121 -19.03 -8.38 1.08
CA SER A 121 -19.89 -7.20 1.05
C SER A 121 -19.56 -6.23 2.19
N ILE A 122 -19.13 -6.74 3.34
CA ILE A 122 -18.68 -5.93 4.49
C ILE A 122 -17.42 -5.12 4.13
N MET A 123 -16.48 -5.71 3.37
CA MET A 123 -15.31 -4.97 2.86
C MET A 123 -15.74 -3.81 1.97
N HIS A 124 -16.62 -4.09 1.01
CA HIS A 124 -17.08 -3.08 0.06
C HIS A 124 -17.88 -1.98 0.77
N GLU A 125 -18.76 -2.31 1.72
CA GLU A 125 -19.51 -1.34 2.51
C GLU A 125 -18.58 -0.42 3.31
N SER A 126 -17.60 -0.99 4.01
CA SER A 126 -16.60 -0.20 4.75
C SER A 126 -15.84 0.74 3.80
N LEU A 127 -15.42 0.27 2.63
CA LEU A 127 -14.74 1.13 1.67
C LEU A 127 -15.65 2.24 1.09
N ILE A 128 -16.94 1.98 0.90
CA ILE A 128 -17.93 3.01 0.54
C ILE A 128 -18.03 4.08 1.63
N TYR A 129 -18.10 3.68 2.90
CA TYR A 129 -18.12 4.64 4.02
C TYR A 129 -16.84 5.47 4.09
N PHE A 130 -15.69 4.88 3.79
CA PHE A 130 -14.44 5.63 3.68
C PHE A 130 -14.51 6.66 2.55
N PHE A 131 -14.91 6.30 1.33
CA PHE A 131 -15.00 7.30 0.25
C PHE A 131 -16.05 8.38 0.52
N LYS A 132 -17.16 8.04 1.16
CA LYS A 132 -18.14 9.03 1.64
C LYS A 132 -17.55 10.02 2.65
N SER A 133 -16.42 9.73 3.29
CA SER A 133 -15.74 10.68 4.19
C SER A 133 -14.78 11.62 3.46
N ILE A 134 -14.51 11.40 2.18
CA ILE A 134 -13.62 12.23 1.36
C ILE A 134 -14.42 13.41 0.80
N PRO A 135 -14.04 14.68 1.11
CA PRO A 135 -14.81 15.86 0.70
C PRO A 135 -15.06 15.96 -0.80
N GLU A 136 -14.06 15.65 -1.62
CA GLU A 136 -14.16 15.69 -3.08
C GLU A 136 -15.13 14.63 -3.62
N PHE A 137 -15.23 13.48 -2.97
CA PHE A 137 -16.19 12.45 -3.38
C PHE A 137 -17.63 12.89 -3.10
N GLN A 138 -17.86 13.58 -1.98
CA GLN A 138 -19.18 14.14 -1.63
C GLN A 138 -19.64 15.26 -2.56
N GLN A 139 -18.70 15.94 -3.24
CA GLN A 139 -19.02 17.02 -4.19
C GLN A 139 -19.55 16.50 -5.53
N LEU A 140 -19.37 15.20 -5.82
CA LEU A 140 -19.89 14.58 -7.03
C LEU A 140 -21.41 14.36 -6.94
N ASP A 141 -22.09 14.38 -8.09
CA ASP A 141 -23.48 13.94 -8.18
C ASP A 141 -23.60 12.48 -7.72
N VAL A 142 -24.71 12.14 -7.05
CA VAL A 142 -24.93 10.78 -6.52
C VAL A 142 -24.84 9.73 -7.63
N HIS A 143 -25.27 10.05 -8.85
CA HIS A 143 -25.11 9.17 -9.99
C HIS A 143 -23.62 8.88 -10.27
N ASP A 144 -22.80 9.92 -10.40
CA ASP A 144 -21.36 9.79 -10.66
C ASP A 144 -20.65 9.02 -9.52
N GLN A 145 -21.04 9.26 -8.25
CA GLN A 145 -20.52 8.48 -7.11
C GLN A 145 -20.82 6.99 -7.27
N VAL A 146 -22.04 6.62 -7.65
CA VAL A 146 -22.45 5.22 -7.85
C VAL A 146 -21.72 4.60 -9.04
N VAL A 147 -21.60 5.32 -10.16
CA VAL A 147 -20.86 4.85 -11.33
C VAL A 147 -19.40 4.59 -10.96
N LEU A 148 -18.71 5.52 -10.28
CA LEU A 148 -17.33 5.30 -9.83
C LEU A 148 -17.19 4.07 -8.93
N ILE A 149 -18.11 3.89 -7.99
CA ILE A 149 -18.10 2.70 -7.12
C ILE A 149 -18.19 1.44 -7.97
N LYS A 150 -19.20 1.32 -8.85
CA LYS A 150 -19.39 0.14 -9.69
C LYS A 150 -18.21 -0.09 -10.64
N SER A 151 -17.67 0.98 -11.23
CA SER A 151 -16.63 0.90 -12.26
C SER A 151 -15.23 0.72 -11.72
N ASN A 152 -14.95 0.96 -10.44
CA ASN A 152 -13.58 0.89 -9.90
C ASN A 152 -13.40 -0.04 -8.71
N PHE A 153 -14.44 -0.34 -7.93
CA PHE A 153 -14.29 -1.04 -6.64
C PHE A 153 -13.60 -2.38 -6.75
N ILE A 154 -14.03 -3.21 -7.70
CA ILE A 154 -13.50 -4.58 -7.83
C ILE A 154 -11.99 -4.59 -8.00
N ASN A 155 -11.41 -3.59 -8.67
CA ASN A 155 -9.97 -3.51 -8.90
C ASN A 155 -9.17 -2.98 -7.71
N ILE A 156 -9.78 -2.12 -6.89
CA ILE A 156 -9.07 -1.41 -5.82
C ILE A 156 -9.29 -2.05 -4.45
N ILE A 157 -10.32 -2.89 -4.29
CA ILE A 157 -10.66 -3.56 -3.02
C ILE A 157 -9.51 -4.37 -2.43
N HIS A 158 -8.60 -4.88 -3.28
CA HIS A 158 -7.44 -5.62 -2.81
C HIS A 158 -6.44 -4.78 -2.01
N LEU A 159 -6.33 -3.49 -2.31
CA LEU A 159 -5.53 -2.59 -1.47
C LEU A 159 -6.15 -2.45 -0.08
N HIS A 160 -7.48 -2.41 -0.01
CA HIS A 160 -8.19 -2.40 1.26
C HIS A 160 -7.93 -3.70 2.04
N HIS A 161 -8.02 -4.86 1.39
CA HIS A 161 -7.62 -6.15 1.98
C HIS A 161 -6.19 -6.14 2.52
N ILE A 162 -5.22 -5.63 1.75
CA ILE A 162 -3.83 -5.51 2.18
C ILE A 162 -3.72 -4.68 3.46
N ILE A 163 -4.39 -3.53 3.52
CA ILE A 163 -4.34 -2.64 4.69
C ILE A 163 -4.99 -3.31 5.92
N ILE A 164 -6.19 -3.89 5.78
CA ILE A 164 -6.91 -4.54 6.89
C ILE A 164 -6.12 -5.72 7.45
N ARG A 165 -5.49 -6.51 6.59
CA ARG A 165 -4.64 -7.65 7.00
C ARG A 165 -3.26 -7.22 7.49
N ASN A 166 -3.01 -5.91 7.61
CA ASN A 166 -1.71 -5.36 7.99
C ASN A 166 -0.57 -5.96 7.15
N PHE A 167 -0.79 -6.00 5.84
CA PHE A 167 0.09 -6.56 4.82
C PHE A 167 0.38 -8.07 4.97
N GLN A 168 -0.23 -8.81 5.89
CA GLN A 168 0.03 -10.24 6.03
C GLN A 168 -0.59 -11.03 4.86
N ASP A 169 0.24 -11.74 4.10
CA ASP A 169 -0.16 -12.73 3.10
C ASP A 169 -0.59 -13.97 3.87
N ARG A 170 -1.89 -14.27 3.80
CA ARG A 170 -2.45 -15.48 4.42
C ARG A 170 -2.89 -16.42 3.32
N SER A 171 -2.38 -17.64 3.40
CA SER A 171 -2.67 -18.73 2.47
C SER A 171 -4.02 -19.41 2.72
N ASP A 172 -4.73 -19.03 3.79
CA ASP A 172 -6.01 -19.61 4.21
C ASP A 172 -7.11 -19.46 3.14
N ILE A 173 -7.17 -18.31 2.48
CA ILE A 173 -8.08 -18.07 1.36
C ILE A 173 -7.63 -18.74 0.06
N GLY A 174 -6.41 -19.28 0.02
CA GLY A 174 -5.85 -19.79 -1.23
C GLY A 174 -6.56 -21.00 -1.76
N ASN A 175 -6.77 -22.01 -0.91
CA ASN A 175 -7.44 -23.23 -1.31
C ASN A 175 -8.88 -22.98 -1.82
N PRO A 176 -9.74 -22.18 -1.15
CA PRO A 176 -11.04 -21.82 -1.69
C PRO A 176 -10.97 -21.04 -3.01
N MET A 177 -10.09 -20.03 -3.09
CA MET A 177 -9.96 -19.21 -4.29
C MET A 177 -9.52 -20.02 -5.52
N SER A 178 -8.61 -20.98 -5.33
CA SER A 178 -8.18 -21.90 -6.39
C SER A 178 -9.33 -22.79 -6.90
N LYS A 179 -10.29 -23.14 -6.04
CA LYS A 179 -11.49 -23.89 -6.45
C LYS A 179 -12.50 -23.01 -7.20
N TRP A 180 -12.69 -21.77 -6.77
CA TRP A 180 -13.70 -20.88 -7.38
C TRP A 180 -13.25 -20.30 -8.72
N VAL A 181 -11.95 -20.07 -8.90
CA VAL A 181 -11.39 -19.46 -10.10
C VAL A 181 -10.41 -20.41 -10.79
N ASN A 182 -9.19 -20.53 -10.28
CA ASN A 182 -8.18 -21.55 -10.62
C ASN A 182 -6.89 -21.29 -9.81
N GLU A 183 -5.95 -22.25 -9.87
CA GLU A 183 -4.66 -22.16 -9.16
C GLU A 183 -3.76 -21.03 -9.66
N ASP A 184 -3.69 -20.78 -10.97
CA ASP A 184 -2.86 -19.70 -11.54
C ASP A 184 -3.33 -18.33 -11.04
N PHE A 185 -4.64 -18.07 -11.08
CA PHE A 185 -5.24 -16.85 -10.54
C PHE A 185 -4.81 -16.61 -9.08
N HIS A 186 -4.93 -17.64 -8.23
CA HIS A 186 -4.50 -17.53 -6.83
C HIS A 186 -3.00 -17.20 -6.72
N TYR A 187 -2.16 -17.90 -7.48
CA TYR A 187 -0.72 -17.67 -7.47
C TYR A 187 -0.37 -16.24 -7.90
N GLN A 188 -0.97 -15.74 -9.00
CA GLN A 188 -0.76 -14.37 -9.47
C GLN A 188 -1.27 -13.34 -8.47
N MET A 189 -2.38 -13.63 -7.79
CA MET A 189 -2.95 -12.78 -6.75
C MET A 189 -2.00 -12.63 -5.55
N SER A 190 -1.50 -13.76 -5.02
CA SER A 190 -0.50 -13.75 -3.94
C SER A 190 0.78 -13.07 -4.38
N ARG A 191 1.27 -13.34 -5.59
CA ARG A 191 2.46 -12.69 -6.14
C ARG A 191 2.29 -11.17 -6.24
N THR A 192 1.14 -10.69 -6.69
CA THR A 192 0.83 -9.25 -6.81
C THR A 192 0.75 -8.60 -5.42
N HIS A 193 0.10 -9.27 -4.46
CA HIS A 193 0.04 -8.85 -3.06
C HIS A 193 1.44 -8.62 -2.47
N ARG A 194 2.38 -9.54 -2.73
CA ARG A 194 3.75 -9.46 -2.18
C ARG A 194 4.52 -8.19 -2.58
N TYR A 195 4.21 -7.57 -3.71
CA TYR A 195 4.86 -6.31 -4.09
C TYR A 195 4.50 -5.15 -3.16
N PHE A 196 3.33 -5.18 -2.52
CA PHE A 196 2.93 -4.13 -1.59
C PHE A 196 3.59 -4.25 -0.21
N TYR A 197 4.26 -5.37 0.11
CA TYR A 197 5.01 -5.53 1.36
C TYR A 197 6.03 -4.42 1.62
N ARG A 198 6.62 -3.86 0.57
CA ARG A 198 7.56 -2.74 0.71
C ARG A 198 6.92 -1.53 1.41
N PHE A 199 5.60 -1.36 1.31
CA PHE A 199 4.85 -0.26 1.88
C PHE A 199 4.26 -0.57 3.27
N MET A 200 4.62 -1.70 3.90
CA MET A 200 4.06 -2.12 5.20
C MET A 200 4.23 -1.07 6.31
N ASN A 201 5.33 -0.31 6.28
CA ASN A 201 5.59 0.75 7.25
C ASN A 201 4.86 2.07 6.92
N TYR A 202 4.21 2.14 5.76
CA TYR A 202 3.57 3.33 5.20
C TYR A 202 2.15 3.03 4.70
N PRO A 203 1.24 2.49 5.53
CA PRO A 203 -0.12 2.10 5.10
C PRO A 203 -0.92 3.26 4.49
N LEU A 204 -0.64 4.50 4.91
CA LEU A 204 -1.25 5.71 4.35
C LEU A 204 -1.04 5.85 2.83
N LEU A 205 0.06 5.32 2.30
CA LEU A 205 0.33 5.31 0.87
C LEU A 205 -0.75 4.51 0.12
N LEU A 206 -1.16 3.34 0.63
CA LEU A 206 -2.24 2.55 0.03
C LEU A 206 -3.61 3.22 0.23
N LYS A 207 -3.85 3.87 1.38
CA LYS A 207 -5.09 4.64 1.62
C LYS A 207 -5.24 5.79 0.63
N LEU A 208 -4.16 6.51 0.36
CA LEU A 208 -4.14 7.56 -0.66
C LEU A 208 -4.25 6.99 -2.07
N THR A 209 -3.62 5.85 -2.33
CA THR A 209 -3.76 5.11 -3.59
C THR A 209 -5.22 4.73 -3.84
N LEU A 210 -5.96 4.25 -2.84
CA LEU A 210 -7.40 3.98 -2.95
C LEU A 210 -8.18 5.22 -3.42
N ILE A 211 -7.85 6.41 -2.90
CA ILE A 211 -8.50 7.67 -3.30
C ILE A 211 -8.13 8.05 -4.74
N VAL A 212 -6.85 7.95 -5.13
CA VAL A 212 -6.44 8.22 -6.51
C VAL A 212 -7.21 7.34 -7.49
N PHE A 213 -7.30 6.05 -7.21
CA PHE A 213 -7.90 5.10 -8.13
C PHE A 213 -9.44 5.07 -8.09
N ILE A 214 -10.12 5.51 -7.02
CA ILE A 214 -11.58 5.66 -7.09
C ILE A 214 -12.01 6.78 -8.04
N PHE A 215 -11.20 7.85 -8.19
CA PHE A 215 -11.46 8.92 -9.15
C PHE A 215 -10.96 8.62 -10.57
N SER A 216 -10.26 7.51 -10.78
CA SER A 216 -9.85 7.09 -12.13
C SER A 216 -11.08 6.74 -12.96
N ILE A 217 -11.16 7.27 -14.16
CA ILE A 217 -12.24 6.91 -15.07
C ILE A 217 -11.97 5.49 -15.61
N ASN A 218 -12.96 4.61 -15.45
CA ASN A 218 -13.05 3.33 -16.15
C ASN A 218 -11.93 2.31 -15.85
N LEU A 219 -11.49 2.16 -14.60
CA LEU A 219 -10.51 1.10 -14.28
C LEU A 219 -11.05 -0.30 -14.60
N SER A 220 -12.35 -0.56 -14.40
CA SER A 220 -12.98 -1.87 -14.66
C SER A 220 -13.87 -1.87 -15.88
N ALA A 221 -13.81 -0.85 -16.75
CA ALA A 221 -14.62 -0.87 -17.96
C ALA A 221 -14.14 -2.05 -18.82
N SER A 222 -14.90 -3.15 -18.76
CA SER A 222 -14.95 -4.13 -19.83
C SER A 222 -15.21 -3.34 -21.11
N TRP A 223 -14.42 -3.61 -22.13
CA TRP A 223 -14.30 -2.79 -23.35
C TRP A 223 -15.60 -2.67 -24.18
N ASP A 224 -16.71 -3.21 -23.67
CA ASP A 224 -18.02 -3.31 -24.32
C ASP A 224 -19.07 -2.31 -23.82
N MET A 225 -18.79 -1.50 -22.79
CA MET A 225 -19.75 -0.47 -22.34
C MET A 225 -19.11 0.91 -22.39
N ASP A 226 -19.74 1.81 -23.14
CA ASP A 226 -19.40 3.23 -23.23
C ASP A 226 -19.81 3.95 -21.92
N GLN A 227 -19.40 3.41 -20.76
CA GLN A 227 -19.56 4.01 -19.42
C GLN A 227 -18.91 5.39 -19.34
N PHE A 228 -18.01 5.68 -20.28
CA PHE A 228 -17.47 7.01 -20.46
C PHE A 228 -18.59 8.04 -20.66
N SER A 229 -19.68 7.68 -21.35
CA SER A 229 -20.86 8.52 -21.57
C SER A 229 -21.70 8.80 -20.32
N GLU A 230 -21.60 7.98 -19.27
CA GLU A 230 -22.49 8.02 -18.10
C GLU A 230 -22.17 9.16 -17.11
N TYR A 231 -20.91 9.60 -17.04
CA TYR A 231 -20.51 10.64 -16.09
C TYR A 231 -21.02 12.02 -16.50
N LYS A 232 -21.73 12.70 -15.58
CA LYS A 232 -22.26 14.05 -15.80
C LYS A 232 -21.15 15.09 -15.84
N ASN A 233 -20.18 15.01 -14.94
CA ASN A 233 -19.08 15.98 -14.87
C ASN A 233 -17.71 15.27 -14.90
N ARG A 234 -17.21 14.96 -16.08
CA ARG A 234 -15.89 14.31 -16.22
C ARG A 234 -14.72 15.19 -15.81
N ARG A 235 -14.87 16.50 -16.00
CA ARG A 235 -13.80 17.46 -15.71
C ARG A 235 -13.44 17.44 -14.23
N ILE A 236 -14.44 17.49 -13.35
CA ILE A 236 -14.18 17.50 -11.90
C ILE A 236 -13.53 16.20 -11.43
N LEU A 237 -13.85 15.06 -12.05
CA LEU A 237 -13.19 13.78 -11.77
C LEU A 237 -11.69 13.83 -12.07
N PHE A 238 -11.30 14.35 -13.23
CA PHE A 238 -9.89 14.54 -13.57
C PHE A 238 -9.19 15.53 -12.64
N GLU A 239 -9.86 16.62 -12.25
CA GLU A 239 -9.33 17.59 -11.30
C GLU A 239 -9.05 16.93 -9.94
N PHE A 240 -9.99 16.14 -9.41
CA PHE A 240 -9.82 15.40 -8.15
C PHE A 240 -8.76 14.29 -8.25
N GLN A 241 -8.74 13.51 -9.33
CA GLN A 241 -7.73 12.50 -9.56
C GLN A 241 -6.32 13.11 -9.60
N ASN A 242 -6.15 14.21 -10.35
CA ASN A 242 -4.87 14.91 -10.46
C ASN A 242 -4.44 15.53 -9.12
N PHE A 243 -5.39 16.10 -8.38
CA PHE A 243 -5.14 16.62 -7.04
C PHE A 243 -4.56 15.52 -6.13
N TYR A 244 -5.24 14.38 -6.00
CA TYR A 244 -4.77 13.29 -5.15
C TYR A 244 -3.50 12.61 -5.67
N THR A 245 -3.30 12.54 -6.99
CA THR A 245 -2.06 12.04 -7.60
C THR A 245 -0.87 12.93 -7.23
N ASN A 246 -1.05 14.26 -7.24
CA ASN A 246 -0.02 15.21 -6.81
C ASN A 246 0.29 15.06 -5.31
N ILE A 247 -0.71 14.84 -4.46
CA ILE A 247 -0.50 14.55 -3.03
C ILE A 247 0.27 13.25 -2.85
N LEU A 248 -0.06 12.20 -3.61
CA LEU A 248 0.64 10.92 -3.59
C LEU A 248 2.11 11.07 -3.99
N TRP A 249 2.39 11.79 -5.08
CA TRP A 249 3.74 12.08 -5.53
C TRP A 249 4.56 12.85 -4.49
N ARG A 250 3.98 13.90 -3.89
CA ARG A 250 4.64 14.67 -2.83
C ARG A 250 4.92 13.82 -1.60
N TYR A 251 3.99 12.94 -1.24
CA TYR A 251 4.16 12.03 -0.11
C TYR A 251 5.24 10.96 -0.38
N LEU A 252 5.33 10.45 -1.62
CA LEU A 252 6.41 9.54 -2.02
C LEU A 252 7.79 10.21 -1.92
N ASN A 253 7.93 11.43 -2.42
CA ASN A 253 9.19 12.20 -2.31
C ASN A 253 9.50 12.62 -0.86
N TYR A 254 8.49 12.71 -0.01
CA TYR A 254 8.71 12.90 1.43
C TYR A 254 9.29 11.66 2.10
N LEU A 255 8.84 10.46 1.69
CA LEU A 255 9.26 9.19 2.28
C LEU A 255 10.58 8.63 1.70
N PHE A 256 10.82 8.88 0.42
CA PHE A 256 11.86 8.25 -0.38
C PHE A 256 12.64 9.29 -1.18
N ASP A 257 13.86 8.93 -1.59
CA ASP A 257 14.54 9.70 -2.64
C ASP A 257 13.78 9.63 -3.96
N GLU A 258 14.06 10.55 -4.89
CA GLU A 258 13.35 10.67 -6.16
C GLU A 258 13.33 9.33 -6.93
N LYS A 259 14.45 8.60 -6.96
CA LYS A 259 14.55 7.32 -7.67
C LYS A 259 13.64 6.26 -7.06
N GLU A 260 13.64 6.12 -5.73
CA GLU A 260 12.76 5.17 -5.04
C GLU A 260 11.29 5.64 -5.03
N ALA A 261 11.02 6.94 -5.10
CA ALA A 261 9.68 7.49 -5.30
C ALA A 261 9.11 7.10 -6.68
N ILE A 262 9.90 7.28 -7.76
CA ILE A 262 9.54 6.83 -9.13
C ILE A 262 9.24 5.33 -9.12
N LYS A 263 10.18 4.53 -8.60
CA LYS A 263 10.03 3.07 -8.52
C LYS A 263 8.80 2.65 -7.70
N SER A 264 8.49 3.38 -6.64
CA SER A 264 7.30 3.12 -5.82
C SER A 264 6.02 3.41 -6.61
N MET A 265 5.97 4.53 -7.35
CA MET A 265 4.84 4.87 -8.21
C MET A 265 4.65 3.83 -9.33
N GLU A 266 5.73 3.40 -9.98
CA GLU A 266 5.72 2.33 -10.98
C GLU A 266 5.14 1.03 -10.42
N ILE A 267 5.56 0.63 -9.22
CA ILE A 267 5.06 -0.58 -8.56
C ILE A 267 3.55 -0.47 -8.29
N ILE A 268 3.09 0.67 -7.76
CA ILE A 268 1.67 0.91 -7.49
C ILE A 268 0.86 0.75 -8.78
N VAL A 269 1.23 1.48 -9.84
CA VAL A 269 0.52 1.45 -11.13
C VAL A 269 0.55 0.04 -11.72
N MET A 270 1.72 -0.59 -11.78
CA MET A 270 1.85 -1.94 -12.36
C MET A 270 1.06 -2.99 -11.61
N GLN A 271 1.01 -2.92 -10.28
CA GLN A 271 0.23 -3.89 -9.51
C GLN A 271 -1.28 -3.65 -9.64
N ILE A 272 -1.73 -2.40 -9.78
CA ILE A 272 -3.14 -2.11 -10.05
C ILE A 272 -3.56 -2.64 -11.41
N LEU A 273 -2.75 -2.44 -12.46
CA LEU A 273 -3.01 -3.01 -13.78
C LEU A 273 -3.04 -4.55 -13.75
N ARG A 274 -2.22 -5.19 -12.92
CA ARG A 274 -2.29 -6.64 -12.69
C ARG A 274 -3.58 -7.05 -11.98
N TYR A 275 -3.99 -6.32 -10.95
CA TYR A 275 -5.26 -6.59 -10.29
C TYR A 275 -6.44 -6.45 -11.23
N GLN A 276 -6.45 -5.46 -12.13
CA GLN A 276 -7.48 -5.34 -13.16
C GLN A 276 -7.59 -6.60 -14.02
N LEU A 277 -6.46 -7.11 -14.53
CA LEU A 277 -6.45 -8.33 -15.33
C LEU A 277 -6.99 -9.53 -14.54
N LEU A 278 -6.57 -9.68 -13.28
CA LEU A 278 -7.04 -10.73 -12.41
C LEU A 278 -8.56 -10.59 -12.15
N MET A 279 -9.06 -9.38 -11.93
CA MET A 279 -10.48 -9.15 -11.67
C MET A 279 -11.36 -9.45 -12.87
N VAL A 280 -10.87 -9.32 -14.10
CA VAL A 280 -11.57 -9.84 -15.28
C VAL A 280 -11.73 -11.36 -15.19
N THR A 281 -10.67 -12.09 -14.83
CA THR A 281 -10.74 -13.55 -14.63
C THR A 281 -11.74 -13.90 -13.52
N MET A 282 -11.67 -13.22 -12.38
CA MET A 282 -12.59 -13.46 -11.26
C MET A 282 -14.03 -13.17 -11.66
N LYS A 283 -14.31 -12.05 -12.32
CA LYS A 283 -15.65 -11.69 -12.79
C LYS A 283 -16.23 -12.74 -13.72
N ASN A 284 -15.43 -13.25 -14.66
CA ASN A 284 -15.86 -14.31 -15.58
C ASN A 284 -16.22 -15.61 -14.84
N SER A 285 -15.37 -16.06 -13.90
CA SER A 285 -15.64 -17.24 -13.09
C SER A 285 -16.87 -17.07 -12.20
N VAL A 286 -17.03 -15.91 -11.59
CA VAL A 286 -18.18 -15.57 -10.73
C VAL A 286 -19.47 -15.50 -11.55
N GLY A 287 -19.44 -14.93 -12.76
CA GLY A 287 -20.59 -14.86 -13.66
C GLY A 287 -21.07 -16.23 -14.17
N GLN A 288 -20.15 -17.20 -14.30
CA GLN A 288 -20.48 -18.58 -14.67
C GLN A 288 -20.98 -19.43 -13.50
N SER A 289 -20.84 -18.94 -12.25
CA SER A 289 -21.30 -19.67 -11.07
C SER A 289 -22.82 -19.83 -11.06
N PRO A 290 -23.35 -21.03 -10.73
CA PRO A 290 -24.79 -21.24 -10.55
C PRO A 290 -25.34 -20.47 -9.34
N ASP A 291 -24.49 -20.16 -8.36
CA ASP A 291 -24.88 -19.49 -7.11
C ASP A 291 -25.01 -17.97 -7.26
N ARG A 292 -24.78 -17.41 -8.46
CA ARG A 292 -24.70 -15.96 -8.66
C ARG A 292 -25.95 -15.19 -8.21
N PHE A 293 -27.11 -15.81 -8.30
CA PHE A 293 -28.40 -15.23 -7.88
C PHE A 293 -28.59 -15.23 -6.36
N GLN A 294 -27.77 -15.97 -5.62
CA GLN A 294 -27.80 -16.03 -4.16
C GLN A 294 -26.83 -15.03 -3.51
N PHE A 295 -25.99 -14.35 -4.31
CA PHE A 295 -25.05 -13.36 -3.79
C PHE A 295 -25.78 -12.15 -3.19
N HIS A 296 -25.11 -11.48 -2.25
CA HIS A 296 -25.59 -10.21 -1.70
C HIS A 296 -25.81 -9.17 -2.81
N SER A 297 -26.87 -8.37 -2.73
CA SER A 297 -27.28 -7.43 -3.78
C SER A 297 -26.18 -6.42 -4.13
N LEU A 298 -25.39 -5.98 -3.15
CA LEU A 298 -24.22 -5.13 -3.39
C LEU A 298 -23.20 -5.83 -4.29
N MET A 299 -22.89 -7.09 -4.01
CA MET A 299 -21.91 -7.86 -4.79
C MET A 299 -22.44 -8.15 -6.19
N GLN A 300 -23.73 -8.46 -6.32
CA GLN A 300 -24.37 -8.60 -7.63
C GLN A 300 -24.22 -7.31 -8.45
N SER A 301 -24.48 -6.15 -7.84
CA SER A 301 -24.33 -4.86 -8.53
C SER A 301 -22.87 -4.53 -8.87
N ILE A 302 -21.90 -4.85 -8.01
CA ILE A 302 -20.47 -4.55 -8.23
C ILE A 302 -19.89 -5.45 -9.32
N PHE A 303 -20.30 -6.72 -9.36
CA PHE A 303 -19.89 -7.65 -10.40
C PHE A 303 -20.70 -7.50 -11.70
N GLY A 304 -21.74 -6.67 -11.73
CA GLY A 304 -22.61 -6.47 -12.90
C GLY A 304 -23.42 -7.72 -13.26
N LEU A 305 -23.93 -8.41 -12.23
CA LEU A 305 -24.73 -9.64 -12.36
C LEU A 305 -26.24 -9.38 -12.44
N ILE A 306 -26.66 -8.14 -12.16
CA ILE A 306 -28.05 -7.65 -12.17
C ILE A 306 -28.16 -6.30 -12.86
#